data_AF-A0A2E0GKD9-F1
#
_entry.id   AF-A0A2E0GKD9-F1
#
_cell.length_a   1.000
_cell.length_b   1.000
_cell.length_c   1.000
_cell.angle_alpha   90.00
_cell.angle_beta   90.00
_cell.angle_gamma   90.00
#
_symmetry.space_group_name_H-M   'P 1'
#
loop_
_entity.id
_entity.type
_entity.pdbx_description
1 polymer ?
#
loop_
_entity_poly.entity_id
_entity_poly.type
_entity_poly.pdbx_seq_one_letter_code
_entity_poly.pdbx_strand_id
1 'polypeptide(L)' 'MLDINLSDVMMVGDGHNDLDALRVVGHGVAMGNVEQEVIDEARYLVDTVDNDGLIDALELSWSL' A
#
# COMPACT_ATOMS: atom_id res chain seq x y z
N MET A 1 -2.49 -22.63 0.78
CA MET A 1 -2.74 -21.39 0.01
C MET A 1 -4.13 -20.91 0.36
N LEU A 2 -4.35 -19.59 0.41
CA LEU A 2 -5.59 -18.99 0.93
C LEU A 2 -6.74 -18.84 -0.10
N ASP A 3 -6.57 -19.26 -1.37
CA ASP A 3 -7.59 -19.08 -2.43
C ASP A 3 -8.09 -17.62 -2.57
N ILE A 4 -7.14 -16.68 -2.53
CA ILE A 4 -7.35 -15.23 -2.68
C ILE A 4 -6.60 -14.77 -3.92
N ASN A 5 -7.25 -13.99 -4.79
CA ASN A 5 -6.59 -13.38 -5.94
C ASN A 5 -5.79 -12.15 -5.49
N LEU A 6 -4.60 -11.95 -6.06
CA LEU A 6 -3.78 -10.77 -5.77
C LEU A 6 -4.48 -9.45 -6.11
N SER A 7 -5.43 -9.46 -7.05
CA SER A 7 -6.29 -8.31 -7.35
C SER A 7 -7.08 -7.81 -6.15
N ASP A 8 -7.41 -8.71 -5.22
CA ASP A 8 -8.25 -8.44 -4.05
C ASP A 8 -7.38 -8.17 -2.80
N VAL A 9 -6.06 -8.10 -2.96
CA VAL A 9 -5.10 -7.90 -1.87
C VAL A 9 -4.66 -6.43 -1.82
N MET A 10 -4.62 -5.89 -0.61
CA MET A 10 -3.98 -4.63 -0.29
C MET A 10 -2.62 -4.87 0.36
N MET A 11 -1.58 -4.21 -0.16
CA MET A 11 -0.26 -4.12 0.46
C MET A 11 -0.05 -2.68 0.89
N VAL A 12 0.24 -2.45 2.16
CA VAL A 12 0.63 -1.13 2.67
C VAL A 12 2.11 -1.20 3.00
N GLY A 13 2.92 -0.41 2.31
CA GLY A 13 4.38 -0.37 2.45
C GLY A 13 4.89 1.00 2.87
N ASP A 14 5.94 1.01 3.68
CA ASP A 14 6.59 2.21 4.22
C ASP A 14 8.09 2.27 3.90
N GLY A 15 8.59 1.35 3.06
CA GLY A 15 9.97 1.38 2.61
C GLY A 15 10.25 0.64 1.30
N HIS A 16 11.50 0.74 0.85
CA HIS A 16 11.97 0.15 -0.41
C HIS A 16 11.88 -1.39 -0.45
N ASN A 17 11.92 -2.05 0.71
CA ASN A 17 11.74 -3.51 0.81
C ASN A 17 10.33 -3.99 0.44
N ASP A 18 9.36 -3.07 0.27
CA ASP A 18 7.98 -3.41 -0.05
C ASP A 18 7.66 -3.34 -1.55
N LEU A 19 8.59 -2.85 -2.38
CA LEU A 19 8.39 -2.62 -3.81
C LEU A 19 7.88 -3.86 -4.57
N ASP A 20 8.48 -5.02 -4.31
CA ASP A 20 8.09 -6.26 -4.99
C ASP A 20 6.64 -6.65 -4.65
N ALA A 21 6.18 -6.37 -3.44
CA ALA A 21 4.80 -6.63 -3.04
C ALA A 21 3.84 -5.57 -3.62
N LEU A 22 4.21 -4.28 -3.57
CA LEU A 22 3.41 -3.18 -4.13
C LEU A 22 3.11 -3.39 -5.62
N ARG A 23 4.09 -3.90 -6.38
CA ARG A 23 3.98 -4.14 -7.83
C ARG A 23 3.02 -5.27 -8.22
N VAL A 24 2.76 -6.24 -7.33
CA VAL A 24 2.03 -7.47 -7.68
C VAL A 24 0.60 -7.51 -7.16
N VAL A 25 0.26 -6.72 -6.15
CA VAL A 25 -1.09 -6.67 -5.58
C VAL A 25 -2.00 -5.70 -6.35
N GLY A 26 -3.32 -5.92 -6.27
CA GLY A 26 -4.30 -5.03 -6.91
C GLY A 26 -4.41 -3.66 -6.25
N HIS A 27 -4.10 -3.58 -4.95
CA HIS A 27 -4.22 -2.36 -4.16
C HIS A 27 -2.92 -2.07 -3.38
N GLY A 28 -1.86 -1.68 -4.10
CA GLY A 28 -0.62 -1.21 -3.48
C GLY A 28 -0.77 0.20 -2.91
N VAL A 29 -0.40 0.40 -1.64
CA VAL A 29 -0.49 1.66 -0.90
C VAL A 29 0.89 2.01 -0.33
N ALA A 30 1.42 3.18 -0.67
CA ALA A 30 2.64 3.72 -0.09
C ALA A 30 2.31 4.66 1.09
N MET A 31 3.06 4.58 2.19
CA MET A 31 2.97 5.55 3.28
C MET A 31 3.78 6.82 2.97
N GLY A 32 3.33 7.97 3.50
CA GLY A 32 3.89 9.29 3.15
C GLY A 32 5.37 9.51 3.47
N ASN A 33 6.01 8.61 4.23
CA ASN A 33 7.42 8.70 4.64
C ASN A 33 8.40 8.01 3.68
N VAL A 34 7.92 7.39 2.59
CA VAL A 34 8.79 6.70 1.60
C VAL A 34 9.46 7.64 0.61
N GLU A 35 10.51 7.16 -0.05
CA GLU A 35 11.11 7.81 -1.21
C GLU A 35 10.15 7.84 -2.42
N GLN A 36 10.32 8.83 -3.30
CA GLN A 36 9.47 9.03 -4.48
C GLN A 36 9.37 7.79 -5.38
N GLU A 37 10.44 7.02 -5.51
CA GLU A 37 10.45 5.79 -6.30
C GLU A 37 9.48 4.71 -5.80
N VAL A 38 9.19 4.68 -4.49
CA VAL A 38 8.21 3.77 -3.90
C VAL A 38 6.79 4.28 -4.12
N ILE A 39 6.61 5.62 -4.04
CA ILE A 39 5.33 6.27 -4.34
C ILE A 39 4.92 6.00 -5.79
N ASP A 40 5.85 6.11 -6.73
CA ASP A 40 5.60 5.93 -8.17
C ASP A 40 5.13 4.50 -8.52
N GLU A 41 5.40 3.52 -7.66
CA GLU A 41 5.04 2.11 -7.84
C GLU A 41 3.74 1.73 -7.10
N ALA A 42 3.25 2.60 -6.22
CA ALA A 42 2.00 2.39 -5.49
C ALA A 42 0.80 3.00 -6.24
N ARG A 43 -0.37 2.40 -6.06
CA ARG A 43 -1.64 2.92 -6.60
C ARG A 43 -2.18 4.06 -5.75
N TYR A 44 -1.95 4.00 -4.45
CA TYR A 44 -2.45 4.96 -3.47
C TYR A 44 -1.30 5.46 -2.59
N LEU A 45 -1.43 6.70 -2.14
CA LEU A 45 -0.56 7.32 -1.16
C LEU A 45 -1.42 7.69 0.05
N VAL A 46 -0.97 7.32 1.24
CA VAL A 46 -1.58 7.70 2.52
C VAL A 46 -0.61 8.56 3.33
N ASP A 47 -1.03 9.04 4.50
CA ASP A 47 -0.12 9.79 5.38
C ASP A 47 1.05 8.90 5.86
N THR A 48 1.98 9.51 6.58
CA THR A 48 3.15 8.83 7.16
C THR A 48 2.75 7.82 8.23
N VAL A 49 3.68 6.92 8.57
CA VAL A 49 3.54 6.02 9.74
C VAL A 49 3.15 6.79 11.02
N ASP A 50 3.77 7.96 11.25
CA ASP A 50 3.58 8.76 12.47
C ASP A 50 2.24 9.51 12.50
N ASN A 51 1.57 9.65 11.35
CA ASN A 51 0.29 10.36 11.20
C ASN A 51 -0.85 9.39 10.85
N ASP A 52 -0.80 8.17 11.38
CA ASP A 52 -1.87 7.17 11.22
C ASP A 52 -2.16 6.77 9.76
N GLY A 53 -1.18 6.79 8.86
CA GLY A 53 -1.38 6.40 7.45
C GLY A 53 -1.94 4.98 7.23
N LEU A 54 -1.72 4.05 8.17
CA LEU A 54 -2.36 2.74 8.12
C LEU A 54 -3.88 2.82 8.35
N ILE A 55 -4.35 3.76 9.18
CA ILE A 55 -5.79 4.01 9.37
C ILE A 55 -6.38 4.50 8.06
N ASP A 56 -5.75 5.46 7.38
CA ASP A 56 -6.20 5.95 6.07
C ASP A 56 -6.33 4.80 5.05
N ALA A 57 -5.35 3.88 5.03
CA ALA A 57 -5.37 2.72 4.12
C ALA A 57 -6.52 1.75 4.45
N LEU A 58 -6.80 1.52 5.73
CA LEU A 58 -7.93 0.70 6.17
C LEU A 58 -9.26 1.35 5.82
N GLU A 59 -9.42 2.66 6.03
CA GLU A 59 -10.64 3.38 5.66
C GLU A 59 -10.86 3.38 4.14
N LEU A 60 -9.79 3.58 3.36
CA LEU A 60 -9.80 3.45 1.91
C LEU A 60 -10.33 2.08 1.49
N SER A 61 -9.89 1.00 2.14
CA SER A 61 -10.29 -0.38 1.80
C SER A 61 -11.79 -0.64 1.88
N TRP A 62 -12.55 0.13 2.66
CA TRP A 62 -14.01 -0.02 2.75
C TRP A 62 -14.76 0.41 1.48
N SER A 63 -14.08 1.12 0.58
CA SER A 63 -14.64 1.67 -0.66
C SER A 63 -14.14 0.99 -1.93
N LEU A 64 -13.21 0.04 -1.80
CA LEU A 64 -12.58 -0.68 -2.91
C LEU A 64 -13.34 -1.95 -3.29
#